data_AF-A0A7V8JUY8-F1
#
_entry.id   AF-A0A7V8JUY8-F1
#
_cell.length_a   1.000
_cell.length_b   1.000
_cell.length_c   1.000
_cell.angle_alpha   90.00
_cell.angle_beta   90.00
_cell.angle_gamma   90.00
#
_symmetry.space_group_name_H-M   'P 1'
#
loop_
_entity.id
_entity.type
_entity.pdbx_description
1 polymer ?
#
loop_
_entity_poly.entity_id
_entity_poly.type
_entity_poly.pdbx_seq_one_letter_code
_entity_poly.pdbx_strand_id
1 'polypeptide(L)'
;MSGKAAIQAGDAAALRDYVHDLVREKRPAAGWQSRAQAVRVIAAAALEFSEHYDGPRLNPRTMARTLERWIGQMPEASDWFPPKQVIDAVRRISFSDIGTR
;
A
#
# COMPACT_ATOMS: atom_id res chain seq x y z
N MET A 1 3.15 -11.36 -30.73
CA MET A 1 2.38 -10.13 -30.48
C MET A 1 2.01 -10.09 -29.00
N SER A 2 2.79 -9.41 -28.15
CA SER A 2 2.45 -9.26 -26.73
C SER A 2 1.35 -8.21 -26.59
N GLY A 3 0.11 -8.68 -26.52
CA GLY A 3 -1.05 -7.87 -26.22
C GLY A 3 -0.87 -7.20 -24.87
N LYS A 4 -0.69 -5.88 -24.87
CA LYS A 4 -0.88 -5.02 -23.72
C LYS A 4 -2.35 -5.16 -23.33
N ALA A 5 -2.66 -6.10 -22.44
CA ALA A 5 -4.01 -6.29 -21.93
C ALA A 5 -4.49 -4.93 -21.39
N ALA A 6 -5.44 -4.34 -22.10
CA ALA A 6 -6.12 -3.15 -21.65
C ALA A 6 -6.78 -3.53 -20.34
N ILE A 7 -6.25 -3.01 -19.24
CA ILE A 7 -6.89 -3.06 -17.93
C ILE A 7 -8.31 -2.54 -18.14
N GLN A 8 -9.31 -3.43 -18.12
CA GLN A 8 -10.70 -2.99 -18.13
C GLN A 8 -10.92 -2.22 -16.83
N ALA A 9 -11.40 -0.98 -16.95
CA ALA A 9 -11.47 -0.05 -15.83
C ALA A 9 -12.34 -0.56 -14.67
N GLY A 10 -13.26 -1.50 -14.94
CA GLY A 10 -14.10 -2.17 -13.94
C GLY A 10 -13.31 -3.09 -13.01
N ASP A 11 -12.48 -3.99 -13.56
CA ASP A 11 -11.77 -5.00 -12.76
C ASP A 11 -10.62 -4.41 -11.95
N ALA A 12 -9.99 -3.35 -12.47
CA ALA A 12 -8.98 -2.62 -11.71
C ALA A 12 -9.56 -1.76 -10.58
N ALA A 13 -10.79 -1.28 -10.71
CA ALA A 13 -11.47 -0.59 -9.61
C ALA A 13 -11.82 -1.58 -8.49
N ALA A 14 -12.38 -2.74 -8.84
CA ALA A 14 -12.70 -3.80 -7.87
C ALA A 14 -11.44 -4.32 -7.14
N LEU A 15 -10.35 -4.58 -7.88
CA LEU A 15 -9.09 -5.00 -7.27
C LEU A 15 -8.50 -3.88 -6.38
N ARG A 16 -8.64 -2.62 -6.76
CA ARG A 16 -8.17 -1.49 -5.95
C ARG A 16 -8.93 -1.37 -4.64
N ASP A 17 -10.26 -1.45 -4.69
CA ASP A 17 -11.12 -1.36 -3.51
C ASP A 17 -10.82 -2.53 -2.55
N TYR A 18 -10.70 -3.74 -3.10
CA TYR A 18 -10.25 -4.92 -2.35
C TYR A 18 -8.89 -4.71 -1.68
N VAL A 19 -7.92 -4.13 -2.41
CA VAL A 19 -6.59 -3.81 -1.88
C VAL A 19 -6.66 -2.80 -0.74
N HIS A 20 -7.51 -1.77 -0.86
CA HIS A 20 -7.70 -0.78 0.20
C HIS A 20 -8.24 -1.45 1.46
N ASP A 21 -9.28 -2.25 1.34
CA ASP A 21 -9.88 -2.97 2.47
C ASP A 21 -8.89 -3.94 3.13
N LEU A 22 -8.11 -4.67 2.33
CA LEU A 22 -7.09 -5.58 2.86
C LEU A 22 -6.03 -4.84 3.68
N VAL A 23 -5.65 -3.63 3.27
CA VAL A 23 -4.66 -2.81 4.00
C VAL A 23 -5.24 -2.31 5.32
N ARG A 24 -6.55 -2.05 5.38
CA ARG A 24 -7.23 -1.71 6.64
C ARG A 24 -7.32 -2.93 7.56
N GLU A 25 -7.74 -4.08 7.02
CA GLU A 25 -7.93 -5.33 7.77
C GLU A 25 -6.61 -5.89 8.31
N LYS A 26 -5.57 -5.93 7.48
CA LYS A 26 -4.25 -6.49 7.86
C LYS A 26 -3.37 -5.49 8.60
N ARG A 27 -3.89 -4.31 8.98
CA ARG A 27 -3.11 -3.29 9.66
C ARG A 27 -2.60 -3.83 11.01
N PRO A 28 -1.28 -3.88 11.23
CA PRO A 28 -0.74 -4.31 12.51
C PRO A 28 -1.13 -3.32 13.62
N ALA A 29 -1.26 -3.81 14.86
CA ALA A 29 -1.55 -2.95 16.02
C ALA A 29 -0.51 -1.83 16.20
N ALA A 30 0.76 -2.09 15.87
CA ALA A 30 1.85 -1.12 15.88
C ALA A 30 1.84 -0.14 14.68
N GLY A 31 0.89 -0.29 13.75
CA GLY A 31 0.86 0.43 12.49
C GLY A 31 1.78 -0.16 11.42
N TRP A 32 1.73 0.43 10.23
CA TRP A 32 2.60 0.04 9.12
C TRP A 32 3.97 0.70 9.24
N GLN A 33 5.03 -0.05 8.99
CA GLN A 33 6.39 0.50 8.93
C GLN A 33 6.68 1.18 7.59
N SER A 34 6.10 0.67 6.50
CA SER A 34 6.25 1.23 5.16
C SER A 34 5.18 0.73 4.20
N ARG A 35 4.96 1.45 3.09
CA ARG A 35 4.07 1.00 2.00
C ARG A 35 4.54 -0.34 1.43
N ALA A 36 5.86 -0.52 1.25
CA ALA A 36 6.44 -1.77 0.77
C ALA A 36 6.15 -2.96 1.72
N GLN A 37 6.13 -2.73 3.04
CA GLN A 37 5.72 -3.76 3.99
C GLN A 37 4.24 -4.14 3.78
N ALA A 38 3.35 -3.15 3.69
CA ALA A 38 1.93 -3.38 3.44
C ALA A 38 1.70 -4.16 2.14
N VAL A 39 2.39 -3.77 1.04
CA VAL A 39 2.36 -4.49 -0.24
C VAL A 39 2.77 -5.95 -0.07
N ARG A 40 3.86 -6.26 0.65
CA ARG A 40 4.30 -7.65 0.85
C ARG A 40 3.26 -8.50 1.59
N VAL A 41 2.53 -7.91 2.53
CA VAL A 41 1.49 -8.61 3.29
C VAL A 41 0.28 -8.92 2.42
N ILE A 42 -0.14 -7.98 1.57
CA ILE A 42 -1.38 -8.10 0.78
C ILE A 42 -1.17 -8.66 -0.63
N ALA A 43 0.06 -8.69 -1.15
CA ALA A 43 0.35 -9.02 -2.54
C ALA A 43 -0.12 -10.42 -2.95
N ALA A 44 0.01 -11.41 -2.05
CA ALA A 44 -0.46 -12.77 -2.32
C ALA A 44 -1.98 -12.81 -2.51
N ALA A 45 -2.73 -12.20 -1.59
CA ALA A 45 -4.19 -12.14 -1.67
C ALA A 45 -4.70 -11.30 -2.85
N ALA A 46 -3.99 -10.22 -3.20
CA ALA A 46 -4.30 -9.41 -4.38
C ALA A 46 -4.03 -10.18 -5.70
N LEU A 47 -2.98 -11.01 -5.72
CA LEU A 47 -2.68 -11.87 -6.86
C LEU A 47 -3.76 -12.96 -7.03
N GLU A 48 -4.14 -13.61 -5.94
CA GLU A 48 -5.20 -14.62 -5.93
C GLU A 48 -6.54 -14.03 -6.40
N PHE A 49 -6.91 -12.84 -5.93
CA PHE A 49 -8.09 -12.12 -6.41
C PHE A 49 -8.01 -11.84 -7.92
N SER A 50 -6.85 -11.37 -8.40
CA SER A 50 -6.64 -11.11 -9.82
C SER A 50 -6.72 -12.38 -10.68
N GLU A 51 -6.27 -13.52 -10.18
CA GLU A 51 -6.32 -14.81 -10.88
C GLU A 51 -7.73 -15.39 -10.90
N HIS A 52 -8.51 -15.20 -9.84
CA HIS A 52 -9.85 -15.76 -9.68
C HIS A 52 -10.93 -15.00 -10.44
N TYR A 53 -10.83 -13.66 -10.50
CA TYR A 53 -11.88 -12.80 -11.07
C TYR A 53 -11.64 -12.39 -12.53
N ASP A 54 -10.81 -13.13 -13.27
CA ASP A 54 -10.41 -12.84 -14.66
C ASP A 54 -9.87 -11.40 -14.86
N GLY A 55 -9.31 -10.84 -13.78
CA GLY A 55 -8.72 -9.52 -13.78
C GLY A 55 -7.44 -9.47 -14.62
N PRO A 56 -6.89 -8.28 -14.90
CA PRO A 56 -5.67 -8.14 -15.67
C PRO A 56 -4.55 -8.95 -15.02
N ARG A 57 -4.03 -9.98 -15.71
CA ARG A 57 -2.88 -10.78 -15.27
C ARG A 57 -1.65 -9.90 -15.12
N LEU A 58 -1.52 -9.30 -13.94
CA LEU A 58 -0.42 -8.42 -13.62
C LEU A 58 0.82 -9.27 -13.33
N ASN A 59 1.89 -9.00 -14.06
CA ASN A 59 3.21 -9.54 -13.71
C ASN A 59 3.51 -9.18 -12.25
N PRO A 60 3.96 -10.13 -11.40
CA PRO A 60 4.28 -9.89 -9.99
C PRO A 60 5.16 -8.65 -9.75
N ARG A 61 6.10 -8.35 -10.65
CA ARG A 61 6.94 -7.14 -10.58
C ARG A 61 6.17 -5.84 -10.80
N THR A 62 5.17 -5.85 -11.68
CA THR A 62 4.31 -4.70 -11.96
C THR A 62 3.21 -4.55 -10.92
N MET A 63 2.74 -5.68 -10.35
CA MET A 63 1.74 -5.71 -9.29
C MET A 63 2.22 -4.93 -8.06
N ALA A 64 3.43 -5.21 -7.57
CA ALA A 64 3.96 -4.53 -6.39
C ALA A 64 3.97 -3.00 -6.53
N ARG A 65 4.38 -2.47 -7.70
CA ARG A 65 4.37 -1.03 -7.99
C ARG A 65 2.95 -0.46 -8.10
N THR A 66 2.02 -1.25 -8.62
CA THR A 66 0.61 -0.85 -8.76
C THR A 66 -0.06 -0.78 -7.41
N LEU A 67 0.13 -1.80 -6.58
CA LEU A 67 -0.33 -1.84 -5.19
C LEU A 67 0.26 -0.69 -4.39
N GLU A 68 1.57 -0.46 -4.46
CA GLU A 68 2.23 0.66 -3.76
C GLU A 68 1.62 2.01 -4.15
N ARG A 69 1.35 2.21 -5.45
CA ARG A 69 0.69 3.42 -5.93
C ARG A 69 -0.73 3.55 -5.39
N TRP A 70 -1.52 2.49 -5.41
CA TRP A 70 -2.91 2.53 -4.92
C TRP A 70 -3.00 2.74 -3.41
N ILE A 71 -2.11 2.12 -2.64
CA ILE A 71 -1.99 2.35 -1.19
C ILE A 71 -1.63 3.81 -0.94
N GLY A 72 -0.69 4.37 -1.70
CA GLY A 72 -0.32 5.79 -1.58
C GLY A 72 -1.42 6.77 -1.96
N GLN A 73 -2.49 6.32 -2.62
CA GLN A 73 -3.66 7.13 -3.00
C GLN A 73 -4.81 7.02 -2.00
N MET A 74 -4.69 6.18 -0.96
CA MET A 74 -5.68 6.13 0.11
C MET A 74 -5.66 7.45 0.90
N PRO A 75 -6.81 7.96 1.36
CA PRO A 75 -6.84 9.16 2.21
C PRO A 75 -6.07 8.94 3.51
N GLU A 76 -6.12 7.74 4.08
CA GLU A 76 -5.42 7.35 5.31
C GLU A 76 -3.91 7.11 5.09
N ALA A 77 -3.44 7.11 3.83
CA ALA A 77 -2.05 6.78 3.50
C ALA A 77 -1.06 7.78 4.11
N SER A 78 -1.47 9.03 4.27
CA SER A 78 -0.66 10.09 4.87
C SER A 78 -0.41 9.82 6.36
N ASP A 79 -1.40 9.28 7.06
CA ASP A 79 -1.33 8.96 8.48
C ASP A 79 -0.62 7.63 8.74
N TRP A 80 -0.83 6.65 7.85
CA TRP A 80 -0.29 5.30 8.02
C TRP A 80 1.12 5.15 7.46
N PHE A 81 1.50 5.98 6.49
CA PHE A 81 2.81 5.94 5.85
C PHE A 81 3.40 7.36 5.76
N PRO A 82 3.68 8.00 6.93
CA PRO A 82 4.23 9.34 6.94
C PRO A 82 5.59 9.37 6.23
N PRO A 83 5.91 10.48 5.52
CA PRO A 83 7.22 10.64 4.90
C PRO A 83 8.32 10.55 5.96
N LYS A 84 9.46 9.95 5.62
CA LYS A 84 10.63 9.84 6.52
C LYS A 84 11.02 11.20 7.16
N GLN A 85 10.85 12.29 6.42
CA GLN A 85 11.11 13.66 6.89
C GLN A 85 10.20 14.08 8.06
N VAL A 86 8.95 13.60 8.10
CA VAL A 86 8.01 13.84 9.20
C VAL A 86 8.39 13.02 10.43
N ILE A 87 8.81 11.76 10.24
CA ILE A 87 9.27 10.89 11.34
C ILE A 87 10.51 11.48 12.02
N ASP A 88 11.47 11.95 11.21
CA ASP A 88 12.71 12.57 11.72
C ASP A 88 12.42 13.91 12.42
N ALA A 89 11.46 14.70 11.93
CA ALA A 89 11.03 15.94 12.57
C ALA A 89 10.36 15.69 13.94
N VAL A 90 9.45 14.72 14.04
CA VAL A 90 8.80 14.35 15.31
C VAL A 90 9.83 13.87 16.34
N ARG A 91 10.78 13.01 15.93
CA ARG A 91 11.85 12.54 16.81
C ARG A 91 12.74 13.67 17.33
N ARG A 92 12.98 14.70 16.51
CA ARG A 92 13.81 15.86 16.88
C ARG A 92 13.13 16.76 17.90
N ILE A 93 11.81 16.89 17.83
CA ILE A 93 11.01 17.63 18.81
C ILE A 93 11.01 16.88 20.16
N SER A 94 10.77 15.56 20.15
CA SER A 94 10.72 14.76 21.39
C SER A 94 12.05 14.67 22.15
N PHE A 95 13.20 14.80 21.47
CA PHE A 95 14.51 14.80 22.14
C PHE A 95 14.91 16.16 22.72
N SER A 96 14.22 17.24 22.35
CA SER A 96 14.55 18.61 22.80
C SER A 96 13.80 19.02 24.07
N ASP A 97 12.77 18.27 24.50
CA ASP A 97 11.98 18.54 25.71
C ASP A 97 12.43 17.75 26.96
N ILE A 98 13.37 16.78 26.85
CA ILE A 98 13.87 15.98 28.00
C ILE A 98 15.26 16.47 28.44
N GLY A 99 15.42 17.79 28.48
CA GLY A 99 16.64 18.37 29.01
C GLY A 99 16.45 19.83 29.30
N THR A 100 16.00 20.17 30.51
CA THR A 100 16.63 21.19 31.35
C THR A 100 16.06 21.11 32.77
N ARG A 101 16.97 20.82 33.72
CA ARG A 101 16.92 20.86 35.19
C ARG A 101 16.43 19.63 35.93
#